data_AF-A0A2V9VT58-F1
#
_entry.id   AF-A0A2V9VT58-F1
#
_cell.length_a   1.000
_cell.length_b   1.000
_cell.length_c   1.000
_cell.angle_alpha   90.00
_cell.angle_beta   90.00
_cell.angle_gamma   90.00
#
_symmetry.space_group_name_H-M   'P 1'
#
loop_
_entity.id
_entity.type
_entity.pdbx_description
1 polymer ?
#
loop_
_entity_poly.entity_id
_entity_poly.type
_entity_poly.pdbx_seq_one_letter_code
_entity_poly.pdbx_strand_id
1 'polypeptide(L)'
;MSYSPTHVTSETGVLGLNFNQIPTRVVDLSGNGSIATALALLNIPTLPAATQGAAYQANLFAASGTQPYTFSLKPGSTLPMGLALSSAGVISGTVDPTVTTGNYTFTAGVKDAKSKNVTKLFTMTVAKATGSACNNISYNVPNTTTPIVPITDLGTGTYQGEEGGLYPNGSNVRPASHDSDGVAIAKAIVPLDANGNYDPAGKYALLALGESTALDEFAAFLPLANADPAKNSALVIVDGAQGAATPHLLASVSSSYWNTIINNYLTDQGVTAKQVVAVWIEDSNGIAKGSFPGDMSGMQTDYETIMNNIHMLFPNSVLAYFSSRIYAGYSNGVKTINPEPYAYEAGFAEKNAIADQLNGNANLNYNSALGVVKAPWMSFGPYYWANGMLPRSDGWIWTCQDLQSDGTHPSSPSGDLKVAGQLLNFLKTDDTTKPWFLHP
;
A
#
# COMPACT_ATOMS: atom_id res chain seq x y z
N MET A 1 11.74 -10.21 -27.94
CA MET A 1 12.58 -9.08 -27.47
C MET A 1 13.92 -9.67 -27.04
N SER A 2 15.04 -9.05 -27.43
CA SER A 2 16.39 -9.53 -27.11
C SER A 2 16.94 -8.82 -25.87
N TYR A 3 17.35 -9.61 -24.87
CA TYR A 3 18.13 -9.22 -23.69
C TYR A 3 19.60 -9.58 -23.94
N SER A 4 20.52 -8.66 -23.64
CA SER A 4 21.97 -8.81 -23.88
C SER A 4 22.73 -8.41 -22.60
N PRO A 5 23.04 -9.36 -21.70
CA PRO A 5 23.82 -9.09 -20.49
C PRO A 5 25.26 -8.67 -20.84
N THR A 6 25.82 -7.77 -20.02
CA THR A 6 27.14 -7.17 -20.26
C THR A 6 28.28 -7.82 -19.47
N HIS A 7 27.97 -8.75 -18.56
CA HIS A 7 28.94 -9.47 -17.74
C HIS A 7 28.52 -10.93 -17.51
N VAL A 8 29.49 -11.82 -17.24
CA VAL A 8 29.23 -13.22 -16.84
C VAL A 8 29.06 -13.26 -15.32
N THR A 9 27.91 -12.79 -14.85
CA THR A 9 27.53 -12.76 -13.44
C THR A 9 26.02 -13.01 -13.32
N SER A 10 25.58 -13.44 -12.13
CA SER A 10 24.17 -13.43 -11.76
C SER A 10 23.68 -11.97 -11.72
N GLU A 11 22.58 -11.68 -12.41
CA GLU A 11 21.91 -10.38 -12.36
C GLU A 11 20.42 -10.59 -12.09
N THR A 12 19.87 -9.82 -11.15
CA THR A 12 18.43 -9.82 -10.82
C THR A 12 17.78 -8.61 -11.50
N GLY A 13 16.78 -8.84 -12.35
CA GLY A 13 16.07 -7.79 -13.08
C GLY A 13 14.69 -8.26 -13.58
N VAL A 14 13.86 -7.31 -14.01
CA VAL A 14 12.50 -7.57 -14.51
C VAL A 14 12.49 -7.59 -16.04
N LEU A 15 12.01 -8.69 -16.64
CA LEU A 15 11.80 -8.83 -18.08
C LEU A 15 10.31 -8.65 -18.42
N GLY A 16 9.92 -7.51 -18.98
CA GLY A 16 8.55 -7.25 -19.41
C GLY A 16 8.26 -7.83 -20.80
N LEU A 17 7.26 -8.71 -20.91
CA LEU A 17 6.77 -9.26 -22.17
C LEU A 17 5.34 -8.75 -22.42
N ASN A 18 5.10 -8.19 -23.61
CA ASN A 18 3.76 -7.80 -24.07
C ASN A 18 3.31 -8.77 -25.16
N PHE A 19 2.09 -9.29 -25.03
CA PHE A 19 1.48 -10.17 -26.02
C PHE A 19 0.17 -9.56 -26.53
N ASN A 20 -0.11 -9.73 -27.83
CA ASN A 20 -1.38 -9.31 -28.43
C ASN A 20 -2.50 -10.35 -28.17
N GLN A 21 -2.13 -11.59 -27.82
CA GLN A 21 -2.96 -12.64 -27.26
C GLN A 21 -2.11 -13.51 -26.32
N ILE A 22 -2.67 -13.95 -25.20
CA ILE A 22 -1.96 -14.73 -24.16
C ILE A 22 -1.52 -16.09 -24.76
N PRO A 23 -0.22 -16.44 -24.77
CA PRO A 23 0.22 -17.74 -25.25
C PRO A 23 -0.31 -18.88 -24.37
N THR A 24 -0.81 -19.96 -24.97
CA THR A 24 -1.38 -21.12 -24.25
C THR A 24 -0.33 -22.14 -23.78
N ARG A 25 0.97 -21.84 -23.94
CA ARG A 25 2.11 -22.64 -23.46
C ARG A 25 3.29 -21.74 -23.07
N VAL A 26 4.20 -22.29 -22.25
CA VAL A 26 5.47 -21.68 -21.81
C VAL A 26 6.26 -21.15 -23.00
N VAL A 27 6.73 -19.90 -22.90
CA VAL A 27 7.72 -19.32 -23.82
C VAL A 27 9.09 -19.53 -23.18
N ASP A 28 9.87 -20.49 -23.70
CA ASP A 28 11.28 -20.61 -23.34
C ASP A 28 12.08 -19.48 -24.01
N LEU A 29 12.63 -18.58 -23.21
CA LEU A 29 13.64 -17.60 -23.64
C LEU A 29 15.02 -18.22 -23.44
N SER A 30 15.61 -18.74 -24.51
CA SER A 30 17.03 -19.07 -24.56
C SER A 30 17.76 -18.09 -25.47
N GLY A 31 18.93 -17.62 -25.03
CA GLY A 31 19.77 -16.70 -25.79
C GLY A 31 21.15 -16.61 -25.17
N ASN A 32 22.17 -16.42 -25.99
CA ASN A 32 23.53 -16.16 -25.51
C ASN A 32 23.66 -14.68 -25.19
N GLY A 33 24.24 -14.37 -24.04
CA GLY A 33 24.62 -13.01 -23.69
C GLY A 33 25.74 -12.49 -24.59
N SER A 34 25.48 -11.39 -25.28
CA SER A 34 26.52 -10.58 -25.92
C SER A 34 26.59 -9.26 -25.19
N ILE A 35 27.80 -8.78 -24.92
CA ILE A 35 28.03 -7.43 -24.41
C ILE A 35 27.31 -6.45 -25.36
N ALA A 36 26.40 -5.65 -24.82
CA ALA A 36 25.79 -4.55 -25.56
C ALA A 36 26.88 -3.51 -25.86
N THR A 37 27.28 -3.39 -27.12
CA THR A 37 28.37 -2.51 -27.55
C THR A 37 27.93 -1.06 -27.80
N ALA A 38 26.64 -0.74 -27.58
CA ALA A 38 26.07 0.57 -27.87
C ALA A 38 25.10 1.04 -26.77
N LEU A 39 25.15 2.34 -26.47
CA LEU A 39 24.24 3.06 -25.56
C LEU A 39 22.77 2.73 -25.85
N ALA A 40 21.94 2.59 -24.82
CA ALA A 40 20.51 2.29 -24.95
C ALA A 40 19.65 2.97 -23.87
N LEU A 41 18.38 3.24 -24.21
CA LEU A 41 17.30 3.66 -23.29
C LEU A 41 16.46 2.44 -22.87
N LEU A 42 16.42 2.14 -21.57
CA LEU A 42 15.89 0.87 -21.03
C LEU A 42 14.38 0.88 -20.76
N ASN A 43 13.76 2.04 -20.53
CA ASN A 43 12.36 2.14 -20.12
C ASN A 43 11.38 1.53 -21.11
N ILE A 44 10.26 0.99 -20.62
CA ILE A 44 9.11 0.61 -21.44
C ILE A 44 8.51 1.88 -22.08
N PRO A 45 8.06 1.85 -23.35
CA PRO A 45 7.58 3.03 -24.05
C PRO A 45 6.33 3.67 -23.43
N THR A 46 5.64 3.03 -22.49
CA THR A 46 4.50 3.61 -21.77
C THR A 46 4.92 3.96 -20.35
N LEU A 47 4.70 5.22 -19.95
CA LEU A 47 4.95 5.73 -18.61
C LEU A 47 3.67 5.76 -17.76
N PRO A 48 3.77 5.85 -16.42
CA PRO A 48 2.61 6.04 -15.54
C PRO A 48 1.74 7.22 -15.99
N ALA A 49 0.43 7.08 -15.82
CA ALA A 49 -0.51 8.16 -16.15
C ALA A 49 -0.22 9.41 -15.30
N ALA A 50 -0.37 10.57 -15.92
CA ALA A 50 -0.32 11.88 -15.29
C ALA A 50 -1.75 12.43 -15.17
N THR A 51 -1.97 13.42 -14.30
CA THR A 51 -3.31 13.98 -14.08
C THR A 51 -3.26 15.49 -14.06
N GLN A 52 -4.22 16.14 -14.73
CA GLN A 52 -4.37 17.60 -14.72
C GLN A 52 -4.30 18.18 -13.30
N GLY A 53 -3.45 19.18 -13.09
CA GLY A 53 -3.27 19.88 -11.81
C GLY A 53 -2.45 19.13 -10.75
N ALA A 54 -2.02 17.89 -11.00
CA ALA A 54 -1.30 17.07 -10.03
C ALA A 54 0.22 17.06 -10.27
N ALA A 55 0.98 16.88 -9.20
CA ALA A 55 2.42 16.61 -9.28
C ALA A 55 2.66 15.25 -9.94
N TYR A 56 3.74 15.14 -10.71
CA TYR A 56 4.12 13.93 -11.43
C TYR A 56 5.63 13.70 -11.30
N GLN A 57 6.04 12.43 -11.22
CA GLN A 57 7.43 12.03 -11.30
C GLN A 57 7.58 10.67 -12.02
N ALA A 58 8.52 10.58 -12.95
CA ALA A 58 8.94 9.33 -13.58
C ALA A 58 10.43 9.37 -13.95
N ASN A 59 11.11 8.22 -13.94
CA ASN A 59 12.55 8.13 -14.21
C ASN A 59 12.84 7.44 -15.54
N LEU A 60 13.78 8.00 -16.31
CA LEU A 60 14.38 7.40 -17.49
C LEU A 60 15.74 6.79 -17.13
N PHE A 61 16.00 5.59 -17.65
CA PHE A 61 17.20 4.81 -17.41
C PHE A 61 17.93 4.52 -18.72
N ALA A 62 19.25 4.59 -18.65
CA ALA A 62 20.13 4.24 -19.74
C ALA A 62 21.12 3.17 -19.31
N ALA A 63 21.57 2.38 -20.27
CA ALA A 63 22.61 1.39 -20.07
C ALA A 63 23.55 1.35 -21.26
N SER A 64 24.73 0.76 -21.03
CA SER A 64 25.84 0.73 -21.98
C SER A 64 26.36 2.14 -22.35
N GLY A 65 27.51 2.22 -23.02
CA GLY A 65 28.16 3.49 -23.30
C GLY A 65 29.03 3.99 -22.13
N THR A 66 29.44 5.26 -22.18
CA THR A 66 30.36 5.85 -21.19
C THR A 66 29.65 6.88 -20.31
N GLN A 67 29.54 6.62 -19.01
CA GLN A 67 29.03 7.59 -18.05
C GLN A 67 29.90 8.87 -18.00
N PRO A 68 29.35 10.04 -17.61
CA PRO A 68 27.95 10.27 -17.22
C PRO A 68 26.96 10.28 -18.39
N TYR A 69 25.71 9.97 -18.10
CA TYR A 69 24.60 10.10 -19.05
C TYR A 69 23.92 11.45 -18.91
N THR A 70 23.45 12.01 -20.02
CA THR A 70 22.68 13.25 -20.05
C THR A 70 21.41 13.02 -20.85
N PHE A 71 20.27 13.20 -20.20
CA PHE A 71 18.95 13.05 -20.82
C PHE A 71 18.43 14.39 -21.34
N SER A 72 17.67 14.34 -22.43
CA SER A 72 17.04 15.51 -23.03
C SER A 72 15.86 15.11 -23.91
N LEU A 73 14.87 15.99 -24.07
CA LEU A 73 13.85 15.81 -25.10
C LEU A 73 14.46 16.04 -26.49
N LYS A 74 14.04 15.24 -27.47
CA LYS A 74 14.40 15.48 -28.87
C LYS A 74 13.79 16.82 -29.31
N PRO A 75 14.47 17.62 -30.15
CA PRO A 75 13.87 18.84 -30.73
C PRO A 75 12.48 18.55 -31.33
N GLY A 76 11.49 19.34 -30.95
CA GLY A 76 10.08 19.18 -31.36
C GLY A 76 9.25 18.23 -30.50
N SER A 77 9.85 17.52 -29.54
CA SER A 77 9.09 16.77 -28.52
C SER A 77 8.71 17.66 -27.35
N THR A 78 7.47 17.53 -26.89
CA THR A 78 6.95 18.27 -25.76
C THR A 78 6.32 17.31 -24.75
N LEU A 79 6.57 17.56 -23.47
CA LEU A 79 5.78 16.95 -22.40
C LEU A 79 4.47 17.73 -22.25
N PRO A 80 3.44 17.16 -21.59
CA PRO A 80 2.35 17.95 -21.05
C PRO A 80 2.85 19.18 -20.31
N MET A 81 2.15 20.29 -20.50
CA MET A 81 2.51 21.56 -19.90
C MET A 81 2.66 21.39 -18.38
N GLY A 82 3.71 21.99 -17.82
CA GLY A 82 4.03 21.91 -16.39
C GLY A 82 4.92 20.72 -15.98
N LEU A 83 5.23 19.81 -16.90
CA LEU A 83 6.27 18.78 -16.72
C LEU A 83 7.56 19.13 -17.46
N ALA A 84 8.70 18.75 -16.88
CA ALA A 84 10.01 18.90 -17.48
C ALA A 84 10.85 17.63 -17.31
N LEU A 85 11.71 17.34 -18.29
CA LEU A 85 12.74 16.31 -18.20
C LEU A 85 14.06 16.94 -17.76
N SER A 86 14.59 16.49 -16.63
CA SER A 86 15.92 16.84 -16.14
C SER A 86 17.03 16.10 -16.89
N SER A 87 18.25 16.64 -16.83
CA SER A 87 19.45 15.99 -17.40
C SER A 87 19.80 14.66 -16.75
N ALA A 88 19.31 14.40 -15.54
CA ALA A 88 19.47 13.14 -14.81
C ALA A 88 18.45 12.05 -15.23
N GLY A 89 17.50 12.37 -16.11
CA GLY A 89 16.49 11.41 -16.56
C GLY A 89 15.18 11.47 -15.78
N VAL A 90 15.01 12.39 -14.84
CA VAL A 90 13.75 12.54 -14.08
C VAL A 90 12.79 13.45 -14.86
N ILE A 91 11.61 12.95 -15.21
CA ILE A 91 10.46 13.73 -15.66
C ILE A 91 9.68 14.13 -14.41
N SER A 92 9.56 15.42 -14.14
CA SER A 92 8.84 15.90 -12.95
C SER A 92 8.18 17.25 -13.17
N GLY A 93 7.23 17.58 -12.31
CA GLY A 93 6.55 18.87 -12.27
C GLY A 93 5.10 18.72 -11.86
N THR A 94 4.28 19.73 -12.14
CA THR A 94 2.83 19.71 -11.93
C THR A 94 2.17 19.86 -13.27
N VAL A 95 1.33 18.90 -13.69
CA VAL A 95 0.62 19.00 -14.97
C VAL A 95 -0.30 20.20 -14.93
N ASP A 96 -0.22 21.09 -15.91
CA ASP A 96 -1.09 22.27 -15.96
C ASP A 96 -2.57 21.81 -16.05
N PRO A 97 -3.49 22.38 -15.26
CA PRO A 97 -4.90 22.00 -15.24
C PRO A 97 -5.61 22.10 -16.61
N THR A 98 -5.07 22.91 -17.54
CA THR A 98 -5.64 23.13 -18.87
C THR A 98 -5.18 22.13 -19.93
N VAL A 99 -4.20 21.27 -19.61
CA VAL A 99 -3.71 20.22 -20.52
C VAL A 99 -4.86 19.30 -20.92
N THR A 100 -5.14 19.12 -22.21
CA THR A 100 -6.21 18.21 -22.67
C THR A 100 -6.00 16.77 -22.17
N THR A 101 -7.08 16.06 -21.85
CA THR A 101 -6.95 14.66 -21.41
C THR A 101 -6.72 13.74 -22.61
N GLY A 102 -6.01 12.64 -22.41
CA GLY A 102 -5.71 11.65 -23.45
C GLY A 102 -4.24 11.23 -23.49
N ASN A 103 -3.86 10.52 -24.54
CA ASN A 103 -2.50 10.00 -24.68
C ASN A 103 -1.57 11.04 -25.31
N TYR A 104 -0.51 11.37 -24.59
CA TYR A 104 0.59 12.19 -25.06
C TYR A 104 1.74 11.30 -25.50
N THR A 105 2.40 11.67 -26.60
CA THR A 105 3.62 11.00 -27.05
C THR A 105 4.75 12.00 -27.15
N PHE A 106 5.93 11.62 -26.68
CA PHE A 106 7.13 12.46 -26.73
C PHE A 106 8.37 11.59 -26.92
N THR A 107 9.39 12.14 -27.58
CA THR A 107 10.67 11.44 -27.76
C THR A 107 11.70 11.99 -26.80
N ALA A 108 12.20 11.14 -25.90
CA ALA A 108 13.34 11.45 -25.06
C ALA A 108 14.60 10.78 -25.60
N GLY A 109 15.75 11.39 -25.35
CA GLY A 109 17.06 10.88 -25.72
C GLY A 109 18.02 10.87 -24.54
N VAL A 110 19.03 10.01 -24.65
CA VAL A 110 20.18 9.97 -23.76
C VAL A 110 21.46 10.12 -24.58
N LYS A 111 22.39 10.93 -24.07
CA LYS A 111 23.75 11.11 -24.58
C LYS A 111 24.76 10.63 -23.55
N ASP A 112 25.78 9.90 -23.98
CA ASP A 112 26.89 9.49 -23.13
C ASP A 112 28.09 10.45 -23.22
N ALA A 113 29.11 10.26 -22.37
CA ALA A 113 30.30 11.11 -22.33
C ALA A 113 31.13 11.10 -23.62
N LYS A 114 30.99 10.06 -24.47
CA LYS A 114 31.63 9.95 -25.79
C LYS A 114 30.74 10.48 -26.91
N SER A 115 29.68 11.22 -26.57
CA SER A 115 28.72 11.80 -27.51
C SER A 115 27.95 10.81 -28.37
N LYS A 116 27.87 9.54 -27.95
CA LYS A 116 26.87 8.62 -28.51
C LYS A 116 25.49 9.06 -28.02
N ASN A 117 24.50 8.97 -28.89
CA ASN A 117 23.13 9.36 -28.59
C ASN A 117 22.15 8.27 -29.03
N VAL A 118 21.09 8.09 -28.25
CA VAL A 118 19.95 7.23 -28.58
C VAL A 118 18.67 7.93 -28.16
N THR A 119 17.60 7.75 -28.93
CA THR A 119 16.27 8.29 -28.64
C THR A 119 15.21 7.20 -28.60
N LYS A 120 14.17 7.37 -27.78
CA LYS A 120 13.02 6.47 -27.66
C LYS A 120 11.72 7.27 -27.57
N LEU A 121 10.68 6.78 -28.26
CA LEU A 121 9.33 7.33 -28.16
C LEU A 121 8.67 6.79 -26.88
N PHE A 122 8.11 7.71 -26.11
CA PHE A 122 7.32 7.43 -24.92
C PHE A 122 5.87 7.88 -25.11
N THR A 123 4.97 7.19 -24.44
CA THR A 123 3.55 7.50 -24.33
C THR A 123 3.21 7.68 -22.86
N MET A 124 2.39 8.67 -22.55
CA MET A 124 1.88 8.93 -21.21
C MET A 124 0.44 9.41 -21.31
N THR A 125 -0.47 8.81 -20.55
CA THR A 125 -1.87 9.26 -20.49
C THR A 125 -2.01 10.43 -19.54
N VAL A 126 -2.71 11.49 -19.93
CA VAL A 126 -3.16 12.56 -19.05
C VAL A 126 -4.64 12.36 -18.75
N ALA A 127 -4.97 12.09 -17.48
CA ALA A 127 -6.34 11.95 -17.01
C ALA A 127 -6.94 13.30 -16.59
N LYS A 128 -8.27 13.38 -16.61
CA LYS A 128 -9.00 14.55 -16.10
C LYS A 128 -8.85 14.59 -14.59
N ALA A 129 -8.73 15.79 -14.03
CA ALA A 129 -9.08 15.98 -12.63
C ALA A 129 -10.59 15.71 -12.47
N THR A 130 -10.98 14.59 -11.87
CA THR A 130 -12.37 14.30 -11.50
C THR A 130 -12.75 15.09 -10.25
N GLY A 131 -12.82 16.42 -10.41
CA GLY A 131 -12.98 17.38 -9.31
C GLY A 131 -14.40 17.92 -9.12
N SER A 132 -15.43 17.07 -9.07
CA SER A 132 -16.79 17.57 -8.79
C SER A 132 -17.07 17.82 -7.29
N ALA A 133 -16.15 17.53 -6.37
CA ALA A 133 -16.31 17.77 -4.92
C ALA A 133 -15.07 18.34 -4.20
N CYS A 134 -14.14 18.95 -4.94
CA CYS A 134 -12.84 19.42 -4.42
C CYS A 134 -12.84 20.86 -3.90
N ASN A 135 -13.83 21.26 -3.11
CA ASN A 135 -13.85 22.59 -2.50
C ASN A 135 -13.09 22.66 -1.16
N ASN A 136 -12.68 21.51 -0.59
CA ASN A 136 -11.96 21.45 0.68
C ASN A 136 -10.57 20.80 0.53
N ILE A 137 -9.51 21.62 0.49
CA ILE A 137 -8.12 21.14 0.34
C ILE A 137 -7.51 20.58 1.64
N SER A 138 -8.16 20.84 2.79
CA SER A 138 -7.70 20.42 4.13
C SER A 138 -8.88 20.39 5.11
N TYR A 139 -9.02 19.31 5.88
CA TYR A 139 -10.01 19.22 6.93
C TYR A 139 -9.50 19.78 8.26
N ASN A 140 -10.33 20.56 8.95
CA ASN A 140 -9.99 21.22 10.21
C ASN A 140 -11.10 21.00 11.23
N VAL A 141 -10.71 20.74 12.49
CA VAL A 141 -11.65 20.66 13.62
C VAL A 141 -11.42 21.88 14.53
N PRO A 142 -12.46 22.68 14.84
CA PRO A 142 -12.34 23.80 15.75
C PRO A 142 -11.73 23.40 17.11
N ASN A 143 -10.90 24.28 17.69
CA ASN A 143 -10.22 24.05 18.98
C ASN A 143 -9.24 22.87 19.00
N THR A 144 -8.75 22.45 17.82
CA THR A 144 -7.64 21.51 17.67
C THR A 144 -6.51 22.16 16.88
N THR A 145 -5.41 21.44 16.66
CA THR A 145 -4.38 21.88 15.71
C THR A 145 -5.04 22.20 14.37
N THR A 146 -4.88 23.43 13.91
CA THR A 146 -5.46 23.91 12.65
C THR A 146 -4.32 24.44 11.76
N PRO A 147 -4.06 23.80 10.61
CA PRO A 147 -4.73 22.61 10.10
C PRO A 147 -4.48 21.35 10.95
N ILE A 148 -5.37 20.35 10.87
CA ILE A 148 -5.15 19.07 11.57
C ILE A 148 -3.86 18.45 11.04
N VAL A 149 -3.03 17.99 11.98
CA VAL A 149 -1.73 17.39 11.71
C VAL A 149 -1.89 15.87 11.80
N PRO A 150 -1.35 15.09 10.83
CA PRO A 150 -1.35 13.63 10.87
C PRO A 150 -0.82 13.08 12.21
N ILE A 151 -1.32 11.93 12.68
CA ILE A 151 -0.87 11.42 13.98
C ILE A 151 0.64 11.16 13.98
N THR A 152 1.21 10.74 12.85
CA THR A 152 2.66 10.57 12.69
C THR A 152 3.46 11.85 12.85
N ASP A 153 2.86 13.02 12.59
CA ASP A 153 3.56 14.31 12.63
C ASP A 153 3.26 15.10 13.91
N LEU A 154 2.26 14.69 14.69
CA LEU A 154 1.95 15.29 15.98
C LEU A 154 3.09 15.08 17.00
N GLY A 155 3.82 13.98 16.90
CA GLY A 155 4.80 13.59 17.92
C GLY A 155 4.13 13.50 19.30
N THR A 156 4.72 14.14 20.31
CA THR A 156 4.14 14.25 21.66
C THR A 156 3.03 15.32 21.77
N GLY A 157 2.67 15.97 20.67
CA GLY A 157 1.51 16.85 20.58
C GLY A 157 0.19 16.06 20.66
N THR A 158 -0.92 16.77 20.80
CA THR A 158 -2.23 16.13 21.02
C THR A 158 -3.31 16.60 20.05
N TYR A 159 -4.20 15.69 19.66
CA TYR A 159 -5.50 16.00 19.07
C TYR A 159 -6.60 15.78 20.11
N GLN A 160 -7.26 16.86 20.54
CA GLN A 160 -8.33 16.81 21.56
C GLN A 160 -7.95 16.04 22.85
N GLY A 161 -6.66 16.06 23.22
CA GLY A 161 -6.12 15.36 24.39
C GLY A 161 -5.48 14.00 24.08
N GLU A 162 -5.72 13.40 22.90
CA GLU A 162 -5.05 12.17 22.48
C GLU A 162 -3.66 12.47 21.91
N GLU A 163 -2.62 11.84 22.45
CA GLU A 163 -1.24 11.99 22.01
C GLU A 163 -1.04 11.45 20.58
N GLY A 164 -0.22 12.12 19.77
CA GLY A 164 0.22 11.64 18.46
C GLY A 164 1.19 10.46 18.50
N GLY A 165 1.77 10.14 17.35
CA GLY A 165 2.63 8.98 17.11
C GLY A 165 1.84 7.68 16.90
N LEU A 166 2.40 6.76 16.12
CA LEU A 166 1.86 5.40 15.95
C LEU A 166 2.02 4.52 17.21
N TYR A 167 2.91 4.90 18.12
CA TYR A 167 3.21 4.18 19.35
C TYR A 167 3.28 5.16 20.53
N PRO A 168 3.21 4.66 21.79
CA PRO A 168 3.27 5.51 22.98
C PRO A 168 4.49 6.46 23.00
N ASN A 169 4.31 7.63 23.65
CA ASN A 169 5.30 8.70 23.75
C ASN A 169 5.54 9.45 22.43
N GLY A 170 4.52 9.56 21.58
CA GLY A 170 4.64 10.29 20.32
C GLY A 170 5.55 9.64 19.28
N SER A 171 5.83 8.35 19.40
CA SER A 171 6.80 7.65 18.55
C SER A 171 6.14 7.08 17.29
N ASN A 172 6.84 7.13 16.15
CA ASN A 172 6.49 6.34 14.95
C ASN A 172 7.33 5.06 14.79
N VAL A 173 8.16 4.76 15.79
CA VAL A 173 9.02 3.59 15.84
C VAL A 173 8.44 2.61 16.84
N ARG A 174 8.28 1.34 16.44
CA ARG A 174 7.86 0.26 17.33
C ARG A 174 8.75 0.20 18.58
N PRO A 175 8.20 -0.06 19.77
CA PRO A 175 9.01 -0.37 20.95
C PRO A 175 9.94 -1.55 20.68
N ALA A 176 11.21 -1.44 21.06
CA ALA A 176 12.25 -2.40 20.67
C ALA A 176 11.96 -3.85 21.10
N SER A 177 11.38 -4.08 22.28
CA SER A 177 10.99 -5.41 22.74
C SER A 177 9.87 -6.00 21.88
N HIS A 178 8.89 -5.17 21.55
CA HIS A 178 7.75 -5.58 20.73
C HIS A 178 8.16 -5.84 19.27
N ASP A 179 9.07 -5.03 18.73
CA ASP A 179 9.68 -5.27 17.42
C ASP A 179 10.47 -6.59 17.39
N SER A 180 11.31 -6.84 18.40
CA SER A 180 12.05 -8.09 18.52
C SER A 180 11.13 -9.32 18.57
N ASP A 181 10.01 -9.24 19.29
CA ASP A 181 8.99 -10.29 19.32
C ASP A 181 8.37 -10.51 17.93
N GLY A 182 7.94 -9.42 17.28
CA GLY A 182 7.35 -9.48 15.92
C GLY A 182 8.31 -10.09 14.90
N VAL A 183 9.59 -9.73 14.95
CA VAL A 183 10.63 -10.29 14.06
C VAL A 183 10.84 -11.78 14.33
N ALA A 184 10.84 -12.20 15.60
CA ALA A 184 10.97 -13.61 15.95
C ALA A 184 9.76 -14.42 15.47
N ILE A 185 8.55 -13.90 15.64
CA ILE A 185 7.29 -14.50 15.14
C ILE A 185 7.34 -14.60 13.61
N ALA A 186 7.71 -13.53 12.92
CA ALA A 186 7.79 -13.48 11.46
C ALA A 186 8.73 -14.54 10.89
N LYS A 187 9.90 -14.74 11.52
CA LYS A 187 10.88 -15.76 11.13
C LYS A 187 10.41 -17.20 11.43
N ALA A 188 9.44 -17.37 12.31
CA ALA A 188 8.90 -18.68 12.69
C ALA A 188 7.73 -19.14 11.80
N ILE A 189 7.23 -18.27 10.91
CA ILE A 189 6.16 -18.66 9.96
C ILE A 189 6.69 -19.73 9.00
N VAL A 190 5.90 -20.78 8.86
CA VAL A 190 6.18 -21.93 8.00
C VAL A 190 4.96 -22.32 7.18
N PRO A 191 5.12 -23.00 6.03
CA PRO A 191 3.99 -23.53 5.28
C PRO A 191 3.24 -24.62 6.03
N LEU A 192 1.92 -24.61 5.85
CA LEU A 192 0.97 -25.42 6.60
C LEU A 192 0.13 -26.27 5.64
N ASP A 193 -0.22 -27.48 6.05
CA ASP A 193 -1.27 -28.27 5.41
C ASP A 193 -2.66 -27.65 5.66
N ALA A 194 -3.70 -28.21 5.03
CA ALA A 194 -5.08 -27.75 5.20
C ALA A 194 -5.60 -27.89 6.66
N ASN A 195 -4.94 -28.73 7.47
CA ASN A 195 -5.26 -28.94 8.88
C ASN A 195 -4.51 -28.00 9.82
N GLY A 196 -3.62 -27.14 9.29
CA GLY A 196 -2.83 -26.19 10.06
C GLY A 196 -1.56 -26.75 10.67
N ASN A 197 -1.10 -27.93 10.23
CA ASN A 197 0.16 -28.52 10.68
C ASN A 197 1.28 -28.14 9.71
N TYR A 198 2.52 -28.07 10.20
CA TYR A 198 3.68 -27.86 9.32
C TYR A 198 3.73 -28.89 8.19
N ASP A 199 3.85 -28.38 6.96
CA ASP A 199 4.08 -29.17 5.76
C ASP A 199 4.99 -28.37 4.82
N PRO A 200 6.20 -28.85 4.47
CA PRO A 200 7.09 -28.13 3.57
C PRO A 200 6.52 -27.92 2.15
N ALA A 201 5.51 -28.69 1.74
CA ALA A 201 4.77 -28.50 0.49
C ALA A 201 3.46 -27.70 0.66
N GLY A 202 3.18 -27.28 1.90
CA GLY A 202 1.99 -26.56 2.28
C GLY A 202 1.97 -25.09 1.83
N LYS A 203 1.00 -24.36 2.36
CA LYS A 203 0.78 -22.93 2.11
C LYS A 203 0.50 -22.20 3.41
N TYR A 204 0.68 -20.89 3.41
CA TYR A 204 0.14 -20.00 4.43
C TYR A 204 -0.46 -18.77 3.77
N ALA A 205 -1.35 -18.07 4.48
CA ALA A 205 -2.14 -16.99 3.94
C ALA A 205 -1.95 -15.67 4.70
N LEU A 206 -1.84 -14.59 3.91
CA LEU A 206 -2.11 -13.22 4.34
C LEU A 206 -3.57 -12.91 3.98
N LEU A 207 -4.37 -12.52 4.97
CA LEU A 207 -5.78 -12.15 4.81
C LEU A 207 -5.94 -10.64 4.95
N ALA A 208 -6.60 -9.98 3.98
CA ALA A 208 -7.07 -8.60 4.13
C ALA A 208 -8.43 -8.56 4.82
N LEU A 209 -8.65 -7.58 5.68
CA LEU A 209 -9.94 -7.25 6.27
C LEU A 209 -10.20 -5.75 6.13
N GLY A 210 -11.46 -5.38 5.96
CA GLY A 210 -11.88 -4.00 5.87
C GLY A 210 -13.14 -3.80 5.05
N GLU A 211 -13.56 -2.54 4.96
CA GLU A 211 -14.68 -2.09 4.13
C GLU A 211 -14.34 -1.94 2.63
N SER A 212 -15.17 -1.25 1.87
CA SER A 212 -15.05 -1.11 0.42
C SER A 212 -13.80 -0.36 -0.05
N THR A 213 -13.19 0.50 0.77
CA THR A 213 -11.91 1.12 0.42
C THR A 213 -10.77 0.12 0.49
N ALA A 214 -10.71 -0.66 1.56
CA ALA A 214 -9.73 -1.72 1.72
C ALA A 214 -9.86 -2.75 0.59
N LEU A 215 -11.09 -3.06 0.18
CA LEU A 215 -11.35 -3.89 -0.99
C LEU A 215 -10.77 -3.29 -2.28
N ASP A 216 -11.04 -2.01 -2.58
CA ASP A 216 -10.50 -1.35 -3.78
C ASP A 216 -8.97 -1.29 -3.78
N GLU A 217 -8.36 -0.99 -2.63
CA GLU A 217 -6.92 -0.85 -2.44
C GLU A 217 -6.21 -2.21 -2.51
N PHE A 218 -6.77 -3.21 -1.85
CA PHE A 218 -6.20 -4.55 -1.83
C PHE A 218 -6.36 -5.25 -3.18
N ALA A 219 -7.44 -4.96 -3.92
CA ALA A 219 -7.59 -5.39 -5.32
C ALA A 219 -6.50 -4.81 -6.24
N ALA A 220 -6.01 -3.60 -6.00
CA ALA A 220 -4.87 -3.02 -6.72
C ALA A 220 -3.52 -3.62 -6.26
N PHE A 221 -3.39 -3.97 -4.98
CA PHE A 221 -2.21 -4.62 -4.41
C PHE A 221 -2.01 -6.06 -4.90
N LEU A 222 -3.08 -6.85 -4.96
CA LEU A 222 -3.04 -8.27 -5.28
C LEU A 222 -2.27 -8.60 -6.58
N PRO A 223 -2.51 -7.94 -7.74
CA PRO A 223 -1.74 -8.20 -8.94
C PRO A 223 -0.27 -7.76 -8.82
N LEU A 224 0.04 -6.68 -8.09
CA LEU A 224 1.42 -6.23 -7.88
C LEU A 224 2.22 -7.25 -7.06
N ALA A 225 1.64 -7.72 -5.96
CA ALA A 225 2.26 -8.70 -5.07
C ALA A 225 2.43 -10.06 -5.75
N ASN A 226 1.41 -10.53 -6.48
CA ASN A 226 1.48 -11.83 -7.18
C ASN A 226 2.41 -11.81 -8.41
N ALA A 227 2.64 -10.64 -9.01
CA ALA A 227 3.61 -10.48 -10.08
C ALA A 227 5.06 -10.34 -9.56
N ASP A 228 5.27 -10.12 -8.26
CA ASP A 228 6.61 -9.99 -7.69
C ASP A 228 7.33 -11.35 -7.64
N PRO A 229 8.42 -11.55 -8.40
CA PRO A 229 9.15 -12.82 -8.39
C PRO A 229 9.85 -13.08 -7.05
N ALA A 230 9.98 -12.06 -6.21
CA ALA A 230 10.54 -12.19 -4.87
C ALA A 230 9.53 -12.74 -3.85
N LYS A 231 8.22 -12.71 -4.15
CA LYS A 231 7.19 -13.20 -3.23
C LYS A 231 7.41 -14.70 -2.97
N ASN A 232 7.27 -15.10 -1.71
CA ASN A 232 7.34 -16.50 -1.31
C ASN A 232 6.24 -17.31 -2.02
N SER A 233 6.61 -18.42 -2.66
CA SER A 233 5.66 -19.26 -3.40
C SER A 233 4.65 -19.99 -2.51
N ALA A 234 4.97 -20.18 -1.21
CA ALA A 234 4.04 -20.74 -0.24
C ALA A 234 2.99 -19.73 0.24
N LEU A 235 3.22 -18.43 0.03
CA LEU A 235 2.30 -17.37 0.42
C LEU A 235 1.14 -17.23 -0.57
N VAL A 236 -0.06 -17.47 -0.07
CA VAL A 236 -1.32 -17.10 -0.70
C VAL A 236 -1.78 -15.77 -0.11
N ILE A 237 -2.19 -14.83 -0.96
CA ILE A 237 -2.73 -13.55 -0.54
C ILE A 237 -4.22 -13.58 -0.82
N VAL A 238 -5.04 -13.37 0.20
CA VAL A 238 -6.50 -13.46 0.10
C VAL A 238 -7.10 -12.11 0.45
N ASP A 239 -7.85 -11.55 -0.50
CA ASP A 239 -8.67 -10.37 -0.25
C ASP A 239 -9.94 -10.79 0.48
N GLY A 240 -10.00 -10.51 1.78
CA GLY A 240 -11.18 -10.75 2.61
C GLY A 240 -12.02 -9.50 2.85
N ALA A 241 -11.58 -8.34 2.35
CA ALA A 241 -12.28 -7.08 2.53
C ALA A 241 -13.62 -7.10 1.79
N GLN A 242 -14.63 -6.51 2.41
CA GLN A 242 -16.01 -6.57 1.94
C GLN A 242 -16.68 -5.22 2.20
N GLY A 243 -17.39 -4.70 1.20
CA GLY A 243 -18.18 -3.48 1.39
C GLY A 243 -19.11 -3.60 2.60
N ALA A 244 -19.12 -2.55 3.44
CA ALA A 244 -19.89 -2.46 4.68
C ALA A 244 -19.43 -3.40 5.83
N ALA A 245 -18.31 -4.09 5.72
CA ALA A 245 -17.76 -4.93 6.80
C ALA A 245 -17.03 -4.14 7.90
N THR A 246 -17.68 -3.11 8.46
CA THR A 246 -17.12 -2.26 9.54
C THR A 246 -16.55 -3.06 10.73
N PRO A 247 -15.67 -2.44 11.55
CA PRO A 247 -15.16 -3.07 12.77
C PRO A 247 -16.28 -3.57 13.69
N HIS A 248 -17.36 -2.81 13.86
CA HIS A 248 -18.51 -3.15 14.69
C HIS A 248 -19.19 -4.45 14.24
N LEU A 249 -19.27 -4.68 12.92
CA LEU A 249 -19.85 -5.90 12.37
C LEU A 249 -18.86 -7.08 12.45
N LEU A 250 -17.56 -6.84 12.30
CA LEU A 250 -16.52 -7.87 12.45
C LEU A 250 -16.25 -8.24 13.92
N ALA A 251 -16.57 -7.37 14.88
CA ALA A 251 -16.52 -7.63 16.31
C ALA A 251 -17.51 -8.73 16.73
N SER A 252 -18.55 -8.99 15.93
CA SER A 252 -19.39 -10.17 16.09
C SER A 252 -18.77 -11.40 15.42
N VAL A 253 -18.37 -12.41 16.19
CA VAL A 253 -17.82 -13.66 15.64
C VAL A 253 -18.82 -14.40 14.73
N SER A 254 -20.12 -14.16 14.91
CA SER A 254 -21.18 -14.74 14.06
C SER A 254 -21.52 -13.90 12.83
N SER A 255 -20.73 -12.86 12.54
CA SER A 255 -20.93 -12.00 11.38
C SER A 255 -20.93 -12.79 10.07
N SER A 256 -21.83 -12.45 9.16
CA SER A 256 -21.88 -13.07 7.83
C SER A 256 -20.60 -12.83 7.03
N TYR A 257 -19.89 -11.73 7.29
CA TYR A 257 -18.61 -11.43 6.63
C TYR A 257 -17.53 -12.48 6.93
N TRP A 258 -17.46 -12.98 8.18
CA TRP A 258 -16.57 -14.09 8.54
C TRP A 258 -16.94 -15.37 7.80
N ASN A 259 -18.24 -15.67 7.68
CA ASN A 259 -18.70 -16.85 6.94
C ASN A 259 -18.33 -16.76 5.46
N THR A 260 -18.44 -15.58 4.82
CA THR A 260 -18.02 -15.39 3.43
C THR A 260 -16.50 -15.59 3.29
N ILE A 261 -15.69 -15.03 4.18
CA ILE A 261 -14.23 -15.20 4.14
C ILE A 261 -13.87 -16.68 4.23
N ILE A 262 -14.42 -17.39 5.23
CA ILE A 262 -14.05 -18.77 5.53
C ILE A 262 -14.52 -19.75 4.46
N ASN A 263 -15.76 -19.59 3.99
CA ASN A 263 -16.39 -20.58 3.11
C ASN A 263 -16.19 -20.27 1.62
N ASN A 264 -15.82 -19.04 1.27
CA ASN A 264 -15.69 -18.61 -0.13
C ASN A 264 -14.29 -18.07 -0.41
N TYR A 265 -13.86 -16.98 0.22
CA TYR A 265 -12.63 -16.31 -0.23
C TYR A 265 -11.36 -17.11 0.05
N LEU A 266 -11.26 -17.76 1.20
CA LEU A 266 -10.13 -18.66 1.47
C LEU A 266 -10.17 -19.91 0.58
N THR A 267 -11.34 -20.53 0.43
CA THR A 267 -11.52 -21.77 -0.34
C THR A 267 -11.30 -21.57 -1.83
N ASP A 268 -11.74 -20.44 -2.40
CA ASP A 268 -11.50 -20.05 -3.79
C ASP A 268 -10.01 -19.86 -4.10
N GLN A 269 -9.20 -19.51 -3.09
CA GLN A 269 -7.74 -19.42 -3.19
C GLN A 269 -7.02 -20.73 -2.80
N GLY A 270 -7.78 -21.78 -2.48
CA GLY A 270 -7.24 -23.09 -2.13
C GLY A 270 -6.46 -23.11 -0.82
N VAL A 271 -6.91 -22.33 0.17
CA VAL A 271 -6.39 -22.31 1.55
C VAL A 271 -7.54 -22.43 2.56
N THR A 272 -7.23 -22.83 3.79
CA THR A 272 -8.20 -22.93 4.90
C THR A 272 -7.98 -21.84 5.94
N ALA A 273 -8.96 -21.65 6.83
CA ALA A 273 -8.84 -20.76 7.99
C ALA A 273 -7.61 -21.08 8.87
N LYS A 274 -7.20 -22.34 8.91
CA LYS A 274 -6.00 -22.78 9.67
C LYS A 274 -4.68 -22.46 8.97
N GLN A 275 -4.71 -21.99 7.74
CA GLN A 275 -3.52 -21.58 7.00
C GLN A 275 -3.31 -20.06 7.03
N VAL A 276 -4.24 -19.29 7.59
CA VAL A 276 -4.06 -17.84 7.78
C VAL A 276 -3.07 -17.60 8.92
N VAL A 277 -1.97 -16.90 8.61
CA VAL A 277 -0.87 -16.61 9.57
C VAL A 277 -0.69 -15.13 9.84
N ALA A 278 -1.09 -14.29 8.87
CA ALA A 278 -0.99 -12.84 8.97
C ALA A 278 -2.29 -12.20 8.49
N VAL A 279 -2.65 -11.06 9.09
CA VAL A 279 -3.82 -10.27 8.73
C VAL A 279 -3.39 -8.82 8.48
N TRP A 280 -3.88 -8.23 7.40
CA TRP A 280 -3.82 -6.79 7.15
C TRP A 280 -5.22 -6.21 7.32
N ILE A 281 -5.34 -5.07 8.00
CA ILE A 281 -6.61 -4.46 8.36
C ILE A 281 -6.54 -2.98 8.01
N GLU A 282 -7.40 -2.53 7.11
CA GLU A 282 -7.76 -1.12 6.98
C GLU A 282 -9.27 -1.00 7.13
N ASP A 283 -9.74 -0.37 8.19
CA ASP A 283 -11.18 -0.32 8.44
C ASP A 283 -11.57 0.84 9.36
N SER A 284 -12.83 1.22 9.37
CA SER A 284 -13.38 2.20 10.32
C SER A 284 -14.90 2.04 10.42
N ASN A 285 -15.49 2.32 11.59
CA ASN A 285 -16.95 2.26 11.77
C ASN A 285 -17.68 3.44 11.08
N GLY A 286 -18.04 3.32 9.81
CA GLY A 286 -18.53 4.45 9.00
C GLY A 286 -19.83 5.17 9.33
N ILE A 287 -20.33 5.08 10.56
CA ILE A 287 -21.53 5.76 11.03
C ILE A 287 -21.26 6.36 12.42
N ALA A 288 -21.06 7.68 12.46
CA ALA A 288 -20.94 8.45 13.70
C ALA A 288 -22.22 8.33 14.54
N LYS A 289 -22.09 7.91 15.80
CA LYS A 289 -23.20 7.81 16.76
C LYS A 289 -23.02 8.77 17.94
N GLY A 290 -21.84 9.38 18.12
CA GLY A 290 -21.46 10.24 19.25
C GLY A 290 -20.27 11.17 18.94
N SER A 291 -19.88 12.01 19.89
CA SER A 291 -18.73 12.92 19.75
C SER A 291 -17.42 12.22 20.12
N PHE A 292 -16.28 12.75 19.66
CA PHE A 292 -14.97 12.41 20.19
C PHE A 292 -14.91 12.62 21.72
N PRO A 293 -14.24 11.73 22.50
CA PRO A 293 -13.54 10.51 22.06
C PRO A 293 -14.44 9.26 21.99
N GLY A 294 -15.75 9.36 22.24
CA GLY A 294 -16.66 8.22 22.37
C GLY A 294 -16.61 7.28 21.17
N ASP A 295 -16.76 7.79 19.96
CA ASP A 295 -16.78 6.96 18.75
C ASP A 295 -15.40 6.33 18.43
N MET A 296 -14.30 7.00 18.80
CA MET A 296 -12.93 6.47 18.70
C MET A 296 -12.73 5.32 19.70
N SER A 297 -13.11 5.52 20.96
CA SER A 297 -12.99 4.48 22.00
C SER A 297 -13.88 3.25 21.73
N GLY A 298 -15.04 3.45 21.12
CA GLY A 298 -15.88 2.35 20.63
C GLY A 298 -15.20 1.56 19.52
N MET A 299 -14.58 2.25 18.55
CA MET A 299 -13.81 1.60 17.49
C MET A 299 -12.59 0.85 18.03
N GLN A 300 -11.87 1.41 19.02
CA GLN A 300 -10.79 0.71 19.71
C GLN A 300 -11.30 -0.63 20.29
N THR A 301 -12.43 -0.60 21.00
CA THR A 301 -13.04 -1.81 21.58
C THR A 301 -13.41 -2.83 20.52
N ASP A 302 -13.93 -2.38 19.38
CA ASP A 302 -14.24 -3.26 18.24
C ASP A 302 -12.96 -3.90 17.68
N TYR A 303 -11.87 -3.14 17.46
CA TYR A 303 -10.59 -3.70 17.00
C TYR A 303 -10.02 -4.75 17.95
N GLU A 304 -10.05 -4.50 19.26
CA GLU A 304 -9.61 -5.46 20.28
C GLU A 304 -10.44 -6.75 20.22
N THR A 305 -11.74 -6.62 20.02
CA THR A 305 -12.65 -7.76 19.86
C THR A 305 -12.37 -8.52 18.55
N ILE A 306 -12.09 -7.81 17.47
CA ILE A 306 -11.70 -8.42 16.18
C ILE A 306 -10.41 -9.22 16.33
N MET A 307 -9.43 -8.76 17.12
CA MET A 307 -8.21 -9.54 17.35
C MET A 307 -8.50 -10.87 18.04
N ASN A 308 -9.42 -10.87 19.01
CA ASN A 308 -9.91 -12.10 19.65
C ASN A 308 -10.63 -13.02 18.64
N ASN A 309 -11.48 -12.45 17.78
CA ASN A 309 -12.18 -13.21 16.75
C ASN A 309 -11.22 -13.79 15.71
N ILE A 310 -10.19 -13.04 15.30
CA ILE A 310 -9.15 -13.50 14.39
C ILE A 310 -8.44 -14.72 14.99
N HIS A 311 -8.00 -14.65 16.26
CA HIS A 311 -7.35 -15.78 16.89
C HIS A 311 -8.28 -17.01 17.00
N MET A 312 -9.57 -16.79 17.28
CA MET A 312 -10.56 -17.85 17.39
C MET A 312 -10.87 -18.53 16.04
N LEU A 313 -11.07 -17.74 14.99
CA LEU A 313 -11.46 -18.21 13.67
C LEU A 313 -10.27 -18.71 12.84
N PHE A 314 -9.10 -18.12 13.06
CA PHE A 314 -7.84 -18.39 12.36
C PHE A 314 -6.76 -18.78 13.37
N PRO A 315 -6.74 -20.04 13.85
CA PRO A 315 -5.94 -20.43 15.03
C PRO A 315 -4.43 -20.36 14.85
N ASN A 316 -3.93 -20.26 13.61
CA ASN A 316 -2.50 -20.06 13.30
C ASN A 316 -2.15 -18.61 12.97
N SER A 317 -3.09 -17.67 13.14
CA SER A 317 -2.82 -16.23 12.97
C SER A 317 -1.91 -15.74 14.10
N VAL A 318 -0.78 -15.15 13.71
CA VAL A 318 0.27 -14.71 14.64
C VAL A 318 0.64 -13.24 14.46
N LEU A 319 0.34 -12.64 13.30
CA LEU A 319 0.63 -11.24 12.99
C LEU A 319 -0.63 -10.52 12.51
N ALA A 320 -0.87 -9.32 13.02
CA ALA A 320 -1.92 -8.40 12.54
C ALA A 320 -1.34 -7.00 12.33
N TYR A 321 -1.62 -6.41 11.17
CA TYR A 321 -1.14 -5.10 10.77
C TYR A 321 -2.28 -4.15 10.49
N PHE A 322 -2.39 -3.07 11.27
CA PHE A 322 -3.35 -2.00 11.04
C PHE A 322 -2.79 -0.98 10.05
N SER A 323 -3.59 -0.58 9.09
CA SER A 323 -3.32 0.58 8.24
C SER A 323 -4.48 1.55 8.36
N SER A 324 -4.15 2.82 8.60
CA SER A 324 -5.17 3.84 8.76
C SER A 324 -5.96 4.02 7.48
N ARG A 325 -7.22 4.41 7.60
CA ARG A 325 -8.01 4.94 6.48
C ARG A 325 -7.27 6.03 5.70
N ILE A 326 -7.50 6.05 4.39
CA ILE A 326 -7.10 7.19 3.54
C ILE A 326 -7.91 8.46 3.88
N TYR A 327 -7.47 9.60 3.36
CA TYR A 327 -8.13 10.89 3.60
C TYR A 327 -9.56 10.91 3.00
N ALA A 328 -10.55 11.29 3.82
CA ALA A 328 -11.96 11.34 3.44
C ALA A 328 -12.53 12.77 3.36
N GLY A 329 -11.67 13.80 3.48
CA GLY A 329 -12.11 15.19 3.57
C GLY A 329 -12.63 15.78 2.26
N TYR A 330 -12.37 15.11 1.13
CA TYR A 330 -12.94 15.47 -0.18
C TYR A 330 -14.37 15.00 -0.37
N SER A 331 -14.90 14.17 0.54
CA SER A 331 -16.31 13.76 0.47
C SER A 331 -17.23 14.97 0.56
N ASN A 332 -16.87 16.04 1.29
CA ASN A 332 -17.65 17.28 1.44
C ASN A 332 -19.17 17.03 1.64
N GLY A 333 -19.54 15.97 2.38
CA GLY A 333 -20.92 15.57 2.62
C GLY A 333 -21.65 14.89 1.44
N VAL A 334 -20.97 14.65 0.30
CA VAL A 334 -21.48 13.90 -0.86
C VAL A 334 -21.78 12.45 -0.49
N LYS A 335 -20.97 11.86 0.40
CA LYS A 335 -21.24 10.58 1.06
C LYS A 335 -20.96 10.70 2.55
N THR A 336 -21.79 10.02 3.35
CA THR A 336 -21.72 9.99 4.81
C THR A 336 -21.01 8.75 5.33
N ILE A 337 -20.22 8.07 4.49
CA ILE A 337 -19.55 6.81 4.83
C ILE A 337 -18.13 7.17 5.26
N ASN A 338 -17.80 6.97 6.54
CA ASN A 338 -16.47 7.27 7.10
C ASN A 338 -15.99 8.73 6.86
N PRO A 339 -16.78 9.78 7.15
CA PRO A 339 -16.36 11.16 6.92
C PRO A 339 -15.25 11.60 7.87
N GLU A 340 -14.51 12.66 7.54
CA GLU A 340 -13.65 13.33 8.52
C GLU A 340 -14.49 13.98 9.66
N PRO A 341 -13.99 13.98 10.92
CA PRO A 341 -12.67 13.54 11.36
C PRO A 341 -12.59 12.04 11.65
N TYR A 342 -13.61 11.24 11.33
CA TYR A 342 -13.67 9.84 11.75
C TYR A 342 -12.63 8.95 11.08
N ALA A 343 -12.37 9.17 9.79
CA ALA A 343 -11.28 8.50 9.07
C ALA A 343 -9.92 8.82 9.72
N TYR A 344 -9.69 10.07 10.12
CA TYR A 344 -8.52 10.48 10.88
C TYR A 344 -8.48 9.85 12.29
N GLU A 345 -9.61 9.82 13.00
CA GLU A 345 -9.73 9.33 14.37
C GLU A 345 -9.57 7.81 14.49
N ALA A 346 -9.82 7.06 13.41
CA ALA A 346 -9.52 5.62 13.33
C ALA A 346 -8.05 5.31 13.66
N GLY A 347 -7.13 6.17 13.22
CA GLY A 347 -5.71 6.02 13.53
C GLY A 347 -5.39 6.09 15.04
N PHE A 348 -6.17 6.86 15.82
CA PHE A 348 -6.03 6.86 17.28
C PHE A 348 -6.63 5.59 17.91
N ALA A 349 -7.74 5.09 17.39
CA ALA A 349 -8.32 3.82 17.86
C ALA A 349 -7.37 2.65 17.62
N GLU A 350 -6.75 2.58 16.44
CA GLU A 350 -5.70 1.61 16.09
C GLU A 350 -4.50 1.73 17.04
N LYS A 351 -4.01 2.96 17.24
CA LYS A 351 -2.91 3.26 18.18
C LYS A 351 -3.23 2.78 19.58
N ASN A 352 -4.42 3.08 20.09
CA ASN A 352 -4.79 2.77 21.46
C ASN A 352 -5.00 1.27 21.67
N ALA A 353 -5.54 0.56 20.67
CA ALA A 353 -5.63 -0.91 20.73
C ALA A 353 -4.25 -1.57 20.78
N ILE A 354 -3.28 -1.07 19.99
CA ILE A 354 -1.88 -1.53 20.05
C ILE A 354 -1.25 -1.16 21.41
N ALA A 355 -1.51 0.05 21.92
CA ALA A 355 -1.01 0.49 23.22
C ALA A 355 -1.51 -0.41 24.35
N ASP A 356 -2.77 -0.84 24.32
CA ASP A 356 -3.32 -1.77 25.30
C ASP A 356 -2.66 -3.14 25.24
N GLN A 357 -2.34 -3.66 24.04
CA GLN A 357 -1.54 -4.86 23.90
C GLN A 357 -0.12 -4.68 24.48
N LEU A 358 0.54 -3.55 24.18
CA LEU A 358 1.86 -3.21 24.71
C LEU A 358 1.87 -3.07 26.24
N ASN A 359 0.78 -2.59 26.82
CA ASN A 359 0.59 -2.44 28.26
C ASN A 359 0.19 -3.74 28.96
N GLY A 360 0.10 -4.86 28.23
CA GLY A 360 -0.16 -6.18 28.78
C GLY A 360 -1.64 -6.46 29.05
N ASN A 361 -2.56 -5.85 28.29
CA ASN A 361 -3.97 -6.22 28.35
C ASN A 361 -4.12 -7.74 28.09
N ALA A 362 -4.60 -8.47 29.10
CA ALA A 362 -4.69 -9.93 29.07
C ALA A 362 -5.63 -10.46 27.98
N ASN A 363 -6.55 -9.65 27.47
CA ASN A 363 -7.42 -10.00 26.34
C ASN A 363 -6.77 -9.83 24.98
N LEU A 364 -5.57 -9.26 24.93
CA LEU A 364 -4.78 -9.06 23.71
C LEU A 364 -3.43 -9.79 23.78
N ASN A 365 -3.28 -10.74 24.71
CA ASN A 365 -2.03 -11.45 24.90
C ASN A 365 -1.67 -12.27 23.64
N TYR A 366 -0.54 -11.95 23.01
CA TYR A 366 0.05 -12.71 21.90
C TYR A 366 1.15 -13.67 22.36
N ASN A 367 1.65 -13.52 23.59
CA ASN A 367 2.81 -14.24 24.08
C ASN A 367 2.39 -15.39 25.00
N SER A 368 2.63 -16.62 24.56
CA SER A 368 2.29 -17.83 25.32
C SER A 368 3.06 -17.96 26.64
N ALA A 369 4.19 -17.27 26.79
CA ALA A 369 4.94 -17.22 28.05
C ALA A 369 4.23 -16.37 29.13
N LEU A 370 3.32 -15.47 28.73
CA LEU A 370 2.58 -14.57 29.62
C LEU A 370 1.17 -15.07 29.94
N GLY A 371 0.72 -16.17 29.32
CA GLY A 371 -0.59 -16.77 29.56
C GLY A 371 -1.20 -17.35 28.30
N VAL A 372 -2.52 -17.58 28.35
CA VAL A 372 -3.29 -18.02 27.17
C VAL A 372 -3.20 -16.97 26.09
N VAL A 373 -2.80 -17.37 24.87
CA VAL A 373 -2.83 -16.50 23.70
C VAL A 373 -4.29 -16.23 23.33
N LYS A 374 -4.61 -14.97 23.06
CA LYS A 374 -5.96 -14.51 22.72
C LYS A 374 -6.03 -13.63 21.49
N ALA A 375 -4.90 -13.11 21.04
CA ALA A 375 -4.81 -12.25 19.87
C ALA A 375 -3.48 -12.50 19.14
N PRO A 376 -3.40 -12.21 17.83
CA PRO A 376 -2.12 -12.08 17.15
C PRO A 376 -1.32 -10.90 17.73
N TRP A 377 -0.03 -10.88 17.46
CA TRP A 377 0.81 -9.70 17.69
C TRP A 377 0.35 -8.56 16.76
N MET A 378 0.14 -7.37 17.32
CA MET A 378 -0.48 -6.22 16.63
C MET A 378 0.55 -5.12 16.38
N SER A 379 0.61 -4.60 15.16
CA SER A 379 1.46 -3.46 14.81
C SER A 379 0.77 -2.57 13.79
N PHE A 380 1.24 -1.34 13.64
CA PHE A 380 0.96 -0.60 12.42
C PHE A 380 1.68 -1.27 11.23
N GLY A 381 0.96 -1.38 10.12
CA GLY A 381 1.51 -1.41 8.76
C GLY A 381 1.72 0.02 8.25
N PRO A 382 1.53 0.27 6.94
CA PRO A 382 1.56 1.65 6.44
C PRO A 382 0.49 2.53 7.09
N TYR A 383 0.87 3.77 7.40
CA TYR A 383 -0.09 4.82 7.78
C TYR A 383 -0.37 5.68 6.55
N TYR A 384 -1.62 5.72 6.07
CA TYR A 384 -1.98 6.39 4.82
C TYR A 384 -2.52 7.81 4.99
N TRP A 385 -3.10 8.13 6.14
CA TRP A 385 -3.79 9.41 6.29
C TRP A 385 -2.82 10.61 6.17
N ALA A 386 -3.26 11.64 5.44
CA ALA A 386 -2.67 12.98 5.41
C ALA A 386 -3.80 14.00 5.21
N ASN A 387 -3.60 15.25 5.61
CA ASN A 387 -4.65 16.26 5.58
C ASN A 387 -4.82 16.87 4.18
N GLY A 388 -5.32 16.07 3.24
CA GLY A 388 -5.50 16.45 1.85
C GLY A 388 -4.19 16.88 1.20
N MET A 389 -4.16 18.12 0.69
CA MET A 389 -2.97 18.67 0.02
C MET A 389 -1.85 19.10 0.97
N LEU A 390 -2.07 19.04 2.28
CA LEU A 390 -1.06 19.39 3.27
C LEU A 390 -0.10 18.20 3.46
N PRO A 391 1.19 18.36 3.12
CA PRO A 391 2.12 17.26 3.19
C PRO A 391 2.41 16.87 4.63
N ARG A 392 2.52 15.56 4.83
CA ARG A 392 3.21 14.98 5.97
C ARG A 392 4.68 15.37 5.99
N SER A 393 5.34 15.12 7.11
CA SER A 393 6.79 15.28 7.28
C SER A 393 7.62 14.47 6.24
N ASP A 394 7.08 13.37 5.73
CA ASP A 394 7.67 12.54 4.67
C ASP A 394 7.22 12.94 3.25
N GLY A 395 6.42 14.01 3.12
CA GLY A 395 5.92 14.53 1.85
C GLY A 395 4.66 13.83 1.33
N TRP A 396 4.08 12.88 2.08
CA TRP A 396 2.84 12.23 1.69
C TRP A 396 1.66 13.22 1.71
N ILE A 397 0.88 13.23 0.64
CA ILE A 397 -0.35 14.05 0.46
C ILE A 397 -1.47 13.18 -0.09
N TRP A 398 -2.70 13.66 -0.02
CA TRP A 398 -3.81 13.16 -0.83
C TRP A 398 -4.26 14.24 -1.78
N THR A 399 -4.07 14.01 -3.08
CA THR A 399 -4.65 14.89 -4.08
C THR A 399 -6.11 14.52 -4.29
N CYS A 400 -6.91 15.47 -4.76
CA CYS A 400 -8.27 15.20 -5.18
C CYS A 400 -8.41 14.04 -6.16
N GLN A 401 -7.42 13.84 -7.01
CA GLN A 401 -7.42 12.84 -8.06
C GLN A 401 -7.07 11.47 -7.54
N ASP A 402 -6.53 11.38 -6.33
CA ASP A 402 -6.34 10.12 -5.63
C ASP A 402 -7.66 9.57 -5.09
N LEU A 403 -8.77 10.34 -5.15
CA LEU A 403 -10.09 9.91 -4.69
C LEU A 403 -11.09 9.86 -5.85
N GLN A 404 -12.05 8.95 -5.75
CA GLN A 404 -13.21 8.89 -6.63
C GLN A 404 -14.12 10.12 -6.41
N SER A 405 -15.15 10.27 -7.25
CA SER A 405 -16.09 11.39 -7.15
C SER A 405 -16.87 11.46 -5.83
N ASP A 406 -16.87 10.38 -5.04
CA ASP A 406 -17.47 10.36 -3.71
C ASP A 406 -16.56 10.90 -2.60
N GLY A 407 -15.30 11.21 -2.93
CA GLY A 407 -14.29 11.73 -2.01
C GLY A 407 -13.96 10.81 -0.84
N THR A 408 -14.28 9.52 -0.96
CA THR A 408 -14.11 8.50 0.08
C THR A 408 -13.27 7.32 -0.41
N HIS A 409 -13.58 6.79 -1.61
CA HIS A 409 -12.84 5.68 -2.19
C HIS A 409 -11.62 6.18 -2.96
N PRO A 410 -10.52 5.42 -2.97
CA PRO A 410 -9.39 5.76 -3.82
C PRO A 410 -9.76 5.60 -5.29
N SER A 411 -9.27 6.52 -6.12
CA SER A 411 -9.46 6.43 -7.57
C SER A 411 -8.56 5.36 -8.16
N SER A 412 -9.03 4.73 -9.24
CA SER A 412 -8.19 3.85 -10.05
C SER A 412 -7.72 4.55 -11.33
N PRO A 413 -6.43 4.50 -11.69
CA PRO A 413 -5.34 3.79 -11.01
C PRO A 413 -4.50 4.69 -10.08
N SER A 414 -5.00 5.84 -9.59
CA SER A 414 -4.15 6.82 -8.89
C SER A 414 -4.04 6.52 -7.40
N GLY A 415 -5.16 6.64 -6.67
CA GLY A 415 -5.18 6.45 -5.22
C GLY A 415 -4.97 5.00 -4.83
N ASP A 416 -5.56 4.07 -5.57
CA ASP A 416 -5.47 2.64 -5.26
C ASP A 416 -4.04 2.11 -5.42
N LEU A 417 -3.33 2.47 -6.50
CA LEU A 417 -1.92 2.12 -6.69
C LEU A 417 -1.00 2.81 -5.68
N LYS A 418 -1.37 4.01 -5.22
CA LYS A 418 -0.61 4.74 -4.21
C LYS A 418 -0.61 3.98 -2.88
N VAL A 419 -1.78 3.51 -2.44
CA VAL A 419 -1.94 2.64 -1.26
C VAL A 419 -1.24 1.31 -1.48
N ALA A 420 -1.56 0.63 -2.57
CA ALA A 420 -1.00 -0.68 -2.91
C ALA A 420 0.53 -0.68 -2.99
N GLY A 421 1.12 0.38 -3.53
CA GLY A 421 2.57 0.56 -3.60
C GLY A 421 3.22 0.68 -2.22
N GLN A 422 2.60 1.42 -1.30
CA GLN A 422 3.09 1.49 0.08
C GLN A 422 2.93 0.17 0.83
N LEU A 423 1.80 -0.52 0.67
CA LEU A 423 1.60 -1.84 1.27
C LEU A 423 2.63 -2.85 0.77
N LEU A 424 2.87 -2.91 -0.54
CA LEU A 424 3.90 -3.77 -1.10
C LEU A 424 5.30 -3.40 -0.60
N ASN A 425 5.62 -2.10 -0.51
CA ASN A 425 6.90 -1.68 0.04
C ASN A 425 7.06 -2.13 1.50
N PHE A 426 6.04 -1.93 2.33
CA PHE A 426 6.04 -2.36 3.73
C PHE A 426 6.27 -3.88 3.85
N LEU A 427 5.50 -4.68 3.10
CA LEU A 427 5.63 -6.15 3.13
C LEU A 427 7.00 -6.66 2.66
N LYS A 428 7.72 -5.89 1.85
CA LYS A 428 9.06 -6.24 1.34
C LYS A 428 10.21 -5.75 2.21
N THR A 429 9.97 -4.73 3.03
CA THR A 429 11.05 -3.98 3.69
C THR A 429 10.99 -4.03 5.20
N ASP A 430 9.81 -4.21 5.80
CA ASP A 430 9.68 -4.30 7.25
C ASP A 430 10.21 -5.64 7.77
N ASP A 431 10.97 -5.60 8.87
CA ASP A 431 11.62 -6.79 9.43
C ASP A 431 10.62 -7.82 9.97
N THR A 432 9.36 -7.44 10.23
CA THR A 432 8.28 -8.34 10.69
C THR A 432 7.45 -8.91 9.54
N THR A 433 7.67 -8.48 8.30
CA THR A 433 6.95 -8.97 7.11
C THR A 433 7.85 -9.68 6.12
N LYS A 434 9.03 -9.11 5.88
CA LYS A 434 10.00 -9.60 4.91
C LYS A 434 10.34 -11.10 5.06
N PRO A 435 10.54 -11.67 6.26
CA PRO A 435 10.95 -13.08 6.41
C PRO A 435 9.96 -14.11 5.85
N TRP A 436 8.66 -13.78 5.81
CA TRP A 436 7.62 -14.69 5.31
C TRP A 436 6.95 -14.18 4.03
N PHE A 437 7.03 -12.88 3.74
CA PHE A 437 6.51 -12.35 2.49
C PHE A 437 7.41 -12.67 1.30
N LEU A 438 8.73 -12.55 1.49
CA LEU A 438 9.73 -12.87 0.47
C LEU A 438 10.24 -14.30 0.62
N HIS A 439 10.77 -14.86 -0.47
CA HIS A 439 11.56 -16.08 -0.35
C HIS A 439 12.87 -15.79 0.42
N PRO A 440 13.34 -16.72 1.30
CA PRO A 440 14.57 -16.58 2.05
C PRO A 440 15.84 -16.41 1.20
#